data_AF-A0A8S3ZTP6-F1
#
_entry.id   AF-A0A8S3ZTP6-F1
#
_cell.length_a   1.000
_cell.length_b   1.000
_cell.length_c   1.000
_cell.angle_alpha   90.00
_cell.angle_beta   90.00
_cell.angle_gamma   90.00
#
_symmetry.space_group_name_H-M   'P 1'
#
loop_
_entity.id
_entity.type
_entity.pdbx_description
1 polymer ?
#
loop_
_entity_poly.entity_id
_entity_poly.type
_entity_poly.pdbx_seq_one_letter_code
_entity_poly.pdbx_strand_id
1 'polypeptide(L)'
;MSLYLFLFLSVSFTVHLFCFFSLSLCISFFLSGPVCCGIHGTQIYMRTEKEISAEPIKFTSSAANVPSKFKPREANKYEPLIVISSLFVFMVYFLYLREENDLDEMIYRPVPVLEELHLSQTIPELKEKGIDTRHLEARLQELVAQRLAAEKQALEI
;
A
#
# COMPACT_ATOMS: atom_id res chain seq x y z
N MET A 1 25.78 14.42 -15.87
CA MET A 1 25.42 14.70 -14.45
C MET A 1 24.72 16.03 -14.23
N SER A 2 25.10 17.14 -14.89
CA SER A 2 24.55 18.47 -14.58
C SER A 2 23.07 18.69 -14.97
N LEU A 3 22.60 18.08 -16.07
CA LEU A 3 21.19 18.20 -16.53
C LEU A 3 20.18 17.43 -15.66
N TYR A 4 20.58 16.28 -15.12
CA TYR A 4 19.70 15.45 -14.27
C TYR A 4 19.46 16.11 -12.91
N LEU A 5 20.48 16.75 -12.33
CA LEU A 5 20.33 17.47 -11.06
C LEU A 5 19.38 18.68 -11.21
N PHE A 6 19.44 19.37 -12.36
CA PHE A 6 18.58 20.52 -12.64
C PHE A 6 17.12 20.13 -12.85
N LEU A 7 16.88 19.01 -13.53
CA LEU A 7 15.55 18.45 -13.71
C LEU A 7 14.96 17.97 -12.37
N PHE A 8 15.75 17.29 -11.54
CA PHE A 8 15.33 16.83 -10.22
C PHE A 8 14.96 18.00 -9.29
N LEU A 9 15.76 19.07 -9.27
CA LEU A 9 15.47 20.27 -8.47
C LEU A 9 14.19 20.98 -8.95
N SER A 10 13.95 21.03 -10.27
CA SER A 10 12.75 21.67 -10.83
C SER A 10 11.45 20.89 -10.56
N VAL A 11 11.52 19.56 -10.53
CA VAL A 11 10.37 18.70 -10.21
C VAL A 11 10.09 18.74 -8.72
N SER A 12 11.12 18.69 -7.85
CA SER A 12 10.92 18.85 -6.40
C SER A 12 10.35 20.23 -6.03
N PHE A 13 10.76 21.30 -6.72
CA PHE A 13 10.25 22.65 -6.47
C PHE A 13 8.79 22.82 -6.93
N THR A 14 8.40 22.25 -8.07
CA THR A 14 7.01 22.31 -8.53
C THR A 14 6.07 21.46 -7.68
N VAL A 15 6.50 20.29 -7.21
CA VAL A 15 5.69 19.45 -6.30
C VAL A 15 5.53 20.09 -4.93
N HIS A 16 6.57 20.74 -4.39
CA HIS A 16 6.45 21.51 -3.15
C HIS A 16 5.55 22.75 -3.31
N LEU A 17 5.63 23.44 -4.45
CA LEU A 17 4.79 24.61 -4.72
C LEU A 17 3.32 24.23 -4.90
N PHE A 18 3.03 23.08 -5.54
CA PHE A 18 1.67 22.55 -5.66
C PHE A 18 1.12 22.08 -4.31
N CYS A 19 1.97 21.50 -3.45
CA CYS A 19 1.58 21.07 -2.11
C CYS A 19 1.32 22.27 -1.17
N PHE A 20 2.12 23.34 -1.26
CA PHE A 20 1.88 24.58 -0.53
C PHE A 20 0.62 25.32 -1.01
N PHE A 21 0.33 25.31 -2.31
CA PHE A 21 -0.87 25.94 -2.85
C PHE A 21 -2.14 25.17 -2.47
N SER A 22 -2.06 23.83 -2.38
CA SER A 22 -3.18 22.99 -1.93
C SER A 22 -3.39 23.05 -0.40
N LEU A 23 -2.34 23.21 0.41
CA LEU A 23 -2.49 23.45 1.85
C LEU A 23 -3.10 24.84 2.13
N SER A 24 -2.76 25.87 1.35
CA SER A 24 -3.31 27.22 1.56
C SER A 24 -4.81 27.32 1.24
N LEU A 25 -5.32 26.55 0.26
CA LEU A 25 -6.77 26.47 0.02
C LEU A 25 -7.50 25.58 1.03
N CYS A 26 -6.84 24.55 1.58
CA CYS A 26 -7.45 23.71 2.61
C CYS A 26 -7.56 24.40 3.99
N ILE A 27 -6.61 25.27 4.35
CA ILE A 27 -6.64 25.99 5.64
C ILE A 27 -7.77 27.03 5.69
N SER A 28 -8.21 27.55 4.54
CA SER A 28 -9.33 28.50 4.47
C SER A 28 -10.71 27.83 4.52
N PHE A 29 -10.80 26.51 4.27
CA PHE A 29 -12.07 25.77 4.33
C PHE A 29 -12.34 25.16 5.72
N PHE A 30 -11.32 25.07 6.58
CA PHE A 30 -11.40 24.40 7.89
C PHE A 30 -11.77 25.34 9.06
N LEU A 31 -11.90 26.65 8.83
CA LEU A 31 -12.32 27.64 9.84
C LEU A 31 -13.81 28.03 9.78
N SER A 32 -14.59 27.44 8.87
CA SER A 32 -16.06 27.50 8.93
C SER A 32 -16.55 26.30 9.74
N GLY A 33 -16.67 26.48 11.05
CA GLY A 33 -17.05 25.43 11.99
C GLY A 33 -18.35 24.70 11.64
N PRO A 34 -18.59 23.51 12.22
CA PRO A 34 -19.82 22.78 11.99
C PRO A 34 -20.98 23.59 12.59
N VAL A 35 -21.87 24.09 11.73
CA VAL A 35 -23.23 24.48 12.16
C VAL A 35 -23.97 23.18 12.50
N CYS A 36 -23.73 22.70 13.71
CA CYS A 36 -24.58 21.75 14.39
C CYS A 36 -25.85 22.50 14.83
N CYS A 37 -26.89 22.58 13.98
CA CYS A 37 -28.28 22.70 14.44
C CYS A 37 -29.32 22.57 13.32
N GLY A 38 -30.34 21.73 13.55
CA GLY A 38 -31.60 21.67 12.80
C GLY A 38 -31.49 20.91 11.48
N ILE A 39 -32.03 19.70 11.33
CA ILE A 39 -33.47 19.39 11.35
C ILE A 39 -33.61 17.93 11.78
N HIS A 40 -34.03 17.68 13.03
CA HIS A 40 -34.69 16.42 13.37
C HIS A 40 -36.09 16.49 12.76
N GLY A 41 -36.21 16.01 11.53
CA GLY A 41 -37.51 15.78 10.91
C GLY A 41 -38.17 14.61 11.63
N THR A 42 -39.00 14.88 12.64
CA THR A 42 -39.96 13.90 13.14
C THR A 42 -41.00 13.69 12.05
N GLN A 43 -40.71 12.74 11.15
CA GLN A 43 -41.74 12.19 10.27
C GLN A 43 -42.79 11.54 11.16
N ILE A 44 -43.94 12.20 11.32
CA ILE A 44 -45.11 11.59 11.95
C ILE A 44 -45.57 10.48 11.00
N TYR A 45 -45.22 9.24 11.35
CA TYR A 45 -45.72 8.06 10.65
C TYR A 45 -47.18 7.84 11.05
N MET A 46 -48.11 8.28 10.21
CA MET A 46 -49.51 7.85 10.28
C MET A 46 -49.56 6.35 9.95
N ARG A 47 -49.66 5.50 10.97
CA ARG A 47 -49.92 4.06 10.80
C ARG A 47 -51.37 3.91 10.32
N THR A 48 -51.56 3.63 9.03
CA THR A 48 -52.86 3.13 8.56
C THR A 48 -53.03 1.71 9.12
N GLU A 49 -54.05 1.52 9.96
CA GLU A 49 -54.41 0.21 10.49
C GLU A 49 -54.88 -0.69 9.35
N LYS A 50 -53.98 -1.53 8.83
CA LYS A 50 -54.36 -2.68 8.01
C LYS A 50 -54.58 -3.86 8.95
N GLU A 51 -55.74 -4.50 8.84
CA GLU A 51 -56.06 -5.75 9.53
C GLU A 51 -54.90 -6.75 9.35
N ILE A 52 -54.35 -7.21 10.47
CA ILE A 52 -53.25 -8.15 10.52
C ILE A 52 -53.86 -9.54 10.27
N SER A 53 -53.87 -9.98 9.02
CA SER A 53 -54.16 -11.38 8.69
C SER A 53 -53.05 -12.28 9.25
N ALA A 54 -53.43 -13.43 9.82
CA ALA A 54 -52.50 -14.39 10.44
C ALA A 54 -51.62 -15.14 9.43
N GLU A 55 -51.80 -14.91 8.13
CA GLU A 55 -51.02 -15.55 7.07
C GLU A 55 -49.69 -14.82 6.81
N PRO A 56 -48.60 -15.54 6.47
CA PRO A 56 -47.32 -14.92 6.14
C PRO A 56 -47.43 -13.95 4.95
N ILE A 57 -47.13 -12.67 5.20
CA ILE A 57 -47.18 -11.64 4.16
C ILE A 57 -45.97 -11.80 3.23
N LYS A 58 -46.23 -11.95 1.93
CA LYS A 58 -45.18 -12.00 0.90
C LYS A 58 -44.46 -10.64 0.83
N PHE A 59 -43.12 -10.68 0.86
CA PHE A 59 -42.28 -9.47 0.89
C PHE A 59 -42.57 -8.53 -0.29
N THR A 60 -42.74 -9.05 -1.50
CA THR A 60 -43.00 -8.28 -2.72
C THR A 60 -44.32 -7.49 -2.68
N SER A 61 -45.32 -7.96 -1.93
CA SER A 61 -46.62 -7.30 -1.75
C SER A 61 -46.70 -6.43 -0.49
N SER A 62 -45.65 -6.43 0.33
CA SER A 62 -45.63 -5.67 1.57
C SER A 62 -45.30 -4.19 1.32
N ALA A 63 -45.76 -3.30 2.20
CA ALA A 63 -45.40 -1.88 2.18
C ALA A 63 -43.91 -1.62 2.43
N ALA A 64 -43.14 -2.66 2.81
CA ALA A 64 -41.69 -2.60 2.96
C ALA A 64 -40.94 -2.79 1.63
N ASN A 65 -41.61 -3.23 0.55
CA ASN A 65 -41.03 -3.30 -0.79
C ASN A 65 -41.04 -1.90 -1.45
N VAL A 66 -40.24 -0.99 -0.90
CA VAL A 66 -40.06 0.35 -1.44
C VAL A 66 -38.87 0.34 -2.39
N PRO A 67 -39.02 0.75 -3.66
CA PRO A 67 -37.88 0.86 -4.56
C PRO A 67 -36.88 1.88 -4.02
N SER A 68 -35.59 1.60 -4.18
CA SER A 68 -34.52 2.54 -3.83
C SER A 68 -34.81 3.90 -4.46
N LYS A 69 -34.96 4.94 -3.61
CA LYS A 69 -35.15 6.33 -4.05
C LYS A 69 -33.84 6.96 -4.57
N PHE A 70 -32.74 6.20 -4.58
CA PHE A 70 -31.48 6.66 -5.13
C PHE A 70 -31.60 6.69 -6.66
N LYS A 71 -31.86 7.88 -7.21
CA LYS A 71 -31.68 8.09 -8.65
C LYS A 71 -30.19 7.86 -8.96
N PRO A 72 -29.86 7.09 -10.01
CA PRO A 72 -28.48 7.03 -10.46
C PRO A 72 -28.05 8.47 -10.77
N ARG A 73 -27.05 8.97 -10.04
CA ARG A 73 -26.43 10.25 -10.34
C ARG A 73 -25.90 10.16 -11.76
N GLU A 74 -26.20 11.12 -12.62
CA GLU A 74 -25.52 11.21 -13.91
C GLU A 74 -24.04 11.42 -13.64
N ALA A 75 -23.28 10.33 -13.72
CA ALA A 75 -21.84 10.36 -13.53
C ALA A 75 -21.21 11.01 -14.75
N ASN A 76 -20.23 11.88 -14.50
CA ASN A 76 -19.51 12.51 -15.59
C ASN A 76 -18.70 11.44 -16.34
N LYS A 77 -18.82 11.37 -17.66
CA LYS A 77 -18.11 10.38 -18.50
C LYS A 77 -16.58 10.48 -18.37
N TYR A 78 -16.07 11.64 -17.95
CA TYR A 78 -14.64 11.88 -17.76
C TYR A 78 -14.12 11.50 -16.37
N GLU A 79 -14.99 11.30 -15.38
CA GLU A 79 -14.62 10.91 -14.02
C GLU A 79 -13.73 9.64 -13.99
N PRO A 80 -14.10 8.51 -14.62
CA PRO A 80 -13.25 7.32 -14.61
C PRO A 80 -11.93 7.53 -15.35
N LEU A 81 -11.93 8.32 -16.43
CA LEU A 81 -10.72 8.58 -17.22
C LEU A 81 -9.68 9.38 -16.41
N ILE A 82 -10.14 10.39 -15.67
CA ILE A 82 -9.26 11.21 -14.82
C ILE A 82 -8.68 10.34 -13.70
N VAL A 83 -9.50 9.51 -13.05
CA VAL A 83 -9.04 8.60 -11.99
C VAL A 83 -8.02 7.58 -12.52
N ILE A 84 -8.27 6.99 -13.69
CA ILE A 84 -7.32 6.06 -14.31
C ILE A 84 -6.01 6.78 -14.64
N SER A 85 -6.08 8.02 -15.15
CA SER A 85 -4.88 8.79 -15.49
C SER A 85 -4.03 9.15 -14.27
N SER A 86 -4.65 9.51 -13.14
CA SER A 86 -3.92 9.84 -11.92
C SER A 86 -3.28 8.60 -11.28
N LEU A 87 -3.98 7.47 -11.29
CA LEU A 87 -3.43 6.19 -10.84
C LEU A 87 -2.29 5.72 -11.75
N PHE A 88 -2.39 5.93 -13.07
CA PHE A 88 -1.33 5.56 -14.00
C PHE A 88 -0.05 6.35 -13.75
N VAL A 89 -0.14 7.68 -13.57
CA VAL A 89 1.02 8.51 -13.24
C VAL A 89 1.63 8.12 -11.90
N PHE A 90 0.80 7.83 -10.90
CA PHE A 90 1.26 7.32 -9.60
C PHE A 90 1.99 5.97 -9.77
N MET A 91 1.42 5.03 -10.52
CA MET A 91 2.02 3.72 -10.75
C MET A 91 3.35 3.82 -11.50
N VAL A 92 3.43 4.66 -12.54
CA VAL A 92 4.69 4.90 -13.26
C VAL A 92 5.73 5.54 -12.34
N TYR A 93 5.34 6.46 -11.46
CA TYR A 93 6.24 7.02 -10.47
C TYR A 93 6.75 5.94 -9.50
N PHE A 94 5.87 5.11 -8.94
CA PHE A 94 6.25 4.11 -7.93
C PHE A 94 6.99 2.90 -8.49
N LEU A 95 6.62 2.40 -9.66
CA LEU A 95 7.20 1.18 -10.24
C LEU A 95 8.41 1.46 -11.12
N TYR A 96 8.52 2.65 -11.72
CA TYR A 96 9.57 2.93 -12.71
C TYR A 96 10.51 4.07 -12.31
N LEU A 97 9.98 5.22 -11.87
CA LEU A 97 10.84 6.37 -11.55
C LEU A 97 11.41 6.33 -10.13
N ARG A 98 10.71 5.68 -9.19
CA ARG A 98 11.11 5.53 -7.81
C ARG A 98 11.91 4.24 -7.65
N GLU A 99 13.22 4.36 -7.82
CA GLU A 99 14.25 3.67 -7.04
C GLU A 99 14.10 2.14 -6.82
N GLU A 100 13.49 1.42 -7.76
CA GLU A 100 13.54 -0.06 -7.81
C GLU A 100 14.96 -0.60 -8.12
N ASN A 101 15.98 0.24 -8.35
CA ASN A 101 17.33 -0.28 -8.57
C ASN A 101 18.20 -0.36 -7.31
N ASP A 102 17.94 0.40 -6.24
CA ASP A 102 18.88 0.46 -5.09
C ASP A 102 18.52 -0.51 -3.95
N LEU A 103 17.23 -0.79 -3.71
CA LEU A 103 16.82 -1.76 -2.68
C LEU A 103 16.89 -3.20 -3.16
N ASP A 104 16.60 -3.46 -4.44
CA ASP A 104 16.68 -4.81 -4.99
C ASP A 104 18.12 -5.33 -4.94
N GLU A 105 19.11 -4.54 -5.35
CA GLU A 105 20.52 -4.95 -5.26
C GLU A 105 20.95 -5.23 -3.81
N MET A 106 20.42 -4.47 -2.85
CA MET A 106 20.73 -4.66 -1.43
C MET A 106 20.11 -5.96 -0.87
N ILE A 107 18.96 -6.40 -1.37
CA ILE A 107 18.31 -7.66 -0.97
C ILE A 107 18.97 -8.87 -1.63
N TYR A 108 19.45 -8.74 -2.89
CA TYR A 108 20.18 -9.81 -3.57
C TYR A 108 21.59 -10.04 -3.03
N ARG A 109 22.17 -9.09 -2.29
CA ARG A 109 23.43 -9.32 -1.58
C ARG A 109 23.18 -10.30 -0.43
N PRO A 110 23.79 -11.50 -0.46
CA PRO A 110 23.58 -12.47 0.60
C PRO A 110 24.05 -11.86 1.93
N VAL A 111 23.12 -11.81 2.90
CA VAL A 111 23.47 -11.46 4.28
C VAL A 111 24.35 -12.60 4.80
N PRO A 112 25.58 -12.33 5.28
CA PRO A 112 26.56 -13.37 5.59
C PRO A 112 26.06 -14.39 6.62
N VAL A 113 25.25 -13.93 7.58
CA VAL A 113 24.61 -14.80 8.59
C VAL A 113 23.60 -15.76 7.97
N LEU A 114 22.82 -15.31 6.98
CA LEU A 114 21.82 -16.13 6.31
C LEU A 114 22.48 -17.11 5.32
N GLU A 115 23.57 -16.68 4.67
CA GLU A 115 24.36 -17.51 3.76
C GLU A 115 24.96 -18.72 4.50
N GLU A 116 25.54 -18.52 5.69
CA GLU A 116 26.08 -19.60 6.53
C GLU A 116 25.02 -20.66 6.86
N LEU A 117 23.82 -20.22 7.30
CA LEU A 117 22.73 -21.11 7.66
C LEU A 117 22.23 -21.91 6.45
N HIS A 118 22.00 -21.25 5.32
CA HIS A 118 21.59 -21.93 4.10
C HIS A 118 22.62 -22.96 3.64
N LEU A 119 23.91 -22.62 3.66
CA LEU A 119 24.98 -23.56 3.28
C LEU A 119 25.04 -24.75 4.24
N SER A 120 24.90 -24.52 5.54
CA SER A 120 24.94 -25.58 6.55
C SER A 120 23.83 -26.63 6.38
N GLN A 121 22.66 -26.21 5.89
CA GLN A 121 21.50 -27.07 5.62
C GLN A 121 21.56 -27.70 4.22
N THR A 122 22.04 -26.96 3.23
CA THR A 122 22.04 -27.41 1.83
C THR A 122 23.15 -28.43 1.53
N ILE A 123 24.33 -28.27 2.14
CA ILE A 123 25.46 -29.19 1.93
C ILE A 123 25.12 -30.66 2.23
N PRO A 124 24.51 -31.03 3.39
CA PRO A 124 24.15 -32.42 3.64
C PRO A 124 23.15 -32.96 2.61
N GLU A 125 22.13 -32.18 2.24
CA GLU A 125 21.15 -32.59 1.22
C GLU A 125 21.80 -32.82 -0.15
N LEU A 126 22.76 -31.98 -0.55
CA LEU A 126 23.47 -32.13 -1.82
C LEU A 126 24.44 -33.33 -1.80
N LYS A 127 25.08 -33.59 -0.66
CA LYS A 127 25.91 -34.78 -0.46
C LYS A 127 25.10 -36.07 -0.56
N GLU A 128 23.90 -36.09 0.01
CA GLU A 128 22.97 -37.22 -0.12
C GLU A 128 22.56 -37.46 -1.58
N LYS A 129 22.43 -36.38 -2.37
CA LYS A 129 22.14 -36.44 -3.81
C LYS A 129 23.37 -36.78 -4.67
N GLY A 130 24.55 -36.93 -4.06
CA GLY A 130 25.81 -37.22 -4.77
C GLY A 130 26.33 -36.06 -5.62
N ILE A 131 25.93 -34.83 -5.31
CA ILE A 131 26.36 -33.61 -6.01
C ILE A 131 27.67 -33.12 -5.38
N ASP A 132 28.62 -32.68 -6.20
CA ASP A 132 29.89 -32.14 -5.73
C ASP A 132 29.69 -30.84 -4.92
N THR A 133 30.08 -30.86 -3.64
CA THR A 133 29.85 -29.77 -2.68
C THR A 133 31.12 -29.01 -2.27
N ARG A 134 32.28 -29.32 -2.85
CA ARG A 134 33.60 -28.77 -2.46
C ARG A 134 33.63 -27.24 -2.40
N HIS A 135 33.02 -26.58 -3.38
CA HIS A 135 32.96 -25.12 -3.44
C HIS A 135 32.12 -24.51 -2.31
N LEU A 136 30.98 -25.15 -1.99
CA LEU A 136 30.06 -24.69 -0.95
C LEU A 136 30.67 -24.84 0.44
N GLU A 137 31.42 -25.93 0.67
CA GLU A 137 32.15 -26.15 1.91
C GLU A 137 33.26 -25.11 2.12
N ALA A 138 34.02 -24.78 1.07
CA ALA A 138 35.06 -23.76 1.14
C ALA A 138 34.47 -22.38 1.49
N ARG A 139 33.33 -22.02 0.89
CA ARG A 139 32.61 -20.79 1.20
C ARG A 139 32.08 -20.76 2.63
N LEU A 140 31.54 -21.88 3.12
CA LEU A 140 31.07 -22.00 4.50
C LEU A 140 32.22 -21.81 5.50
N GLN A 141 33.39 -22.39 5.23
CA GLN A 141 34.59 -22.23 6.07
C GLN A 141 35.06 -20.78 6.12
N GLU A 142 35.01 -20.06 5.00
CA GLU A 142 35.35 -18.64 4.93
C GLU A 142 34.45 -17.81 5.85
N LEU A 143 33.13 -18.00 5.77
CA LEU A 143 32.15 -17.28 6.58
C LEU A 143 32.34 -17.53 8.08
N VAL A 144 32.57 -18.79 8.47
CA VAL A 144 32.85 -19.16 9.87
C VAL A 144 34.14 -18.52 10.36
N ALA A 145 35.19 -18.50 9.54
CA ALA A 145 36.46 -17.86 9.89
C ALA A 145 36.30 -16.35 10.10
N GLN A 146 35.53 -15.67 9.25
CA GLN A 146 35.22 -14.24 9.40
C GLN A 146 34.48 -13.96 10.71
N ARG A 147 33.47 -14.78 11.06
CA ARG A 147 32.72 -14.66 12.30
C ARG A 147 33.61 -14.84 13.54
N LEU A 148 34.44 -15.88 13.57
CA LEU A 148 35.36 -16.13 14.68
C LEU A 148 36.40 -15.01 14.83
N ALA A 149 36.86 -14.42 13.72
CA ALA A 149 37.78 -13.28 13.76
C ALA A 149 37.10 -12.04 14.35
N ALA A 150 35.84 -11.76 13.97
CA ALA A 150 35.07 -10.66 14.54
C ALA A 150 34.77 -10.86 16.03
N GLU A 151 34.44 -12.09 16.46
CA GLU A 151 34.23 -12.44 17.87
C GLU A 151 35.51 -12.24 18.70
N LYS A 152 36.68 -12.64 18.18
CA LYS A 152 37.98 -12.38 18.84
C LYS A 152 38.27 -10.90 19.00
N GLN A 153 38.06 -10.11 17.94
CA GLN A 153 38.25 -8.65 17.99
C GLN A 153 37.32 -7.98 19.02
N ALA A 154 36.09 -8.47 19.17
CA ALA A 154 35.14 -7.94 20.15
C ALA A 154 35.50 -8.28 21.60
N LEU A 155 36.25 -9.36 21.84
CA LEU A 155 36.71 -9.77 23.18
C LEU A 155 38.01 -9.06 23.60
N GLU A 156 38.74 -8.47 22.66
CA GLU A 156 39.98 -7.72 22.91
C GLU A 156 39.72 -6.23 23.24
N ILE A 157 38.46 -5.79 23.28
CA ILE A 157 38.00 -4.45 23.66
C ILE A 157 37.40 -4.49 25.06
#